data_AF-A0A3D1HUS1-F1
#
_entry.id   AF-A0A3D1HUS1-F1
#
_cell.length_a   1.000
_cell.length_b   1.000
_cell.length_c   1.000
_cell.angle_alpha   90.00
_cell.angle_beta   90.00
_cell.angle_gamma   90.00
#
_symmetry.space_group_name_H-M   'P 1'
#
loop_
_entity.id
_entity.type
_entity.pdbx_description
1 polymer ?
#
loop_
_entity_poly.entity_id
_entity_poly.type
_entity_poly.pdbx_seq_one_letter_code
_entity_poly.pdbx_strand_id
1 'polypeptide(L)'
;MTALDNKFFEEYKRLESACNGIYSSKRGVSEYINDMERYSAAGIAGVSGWERDYKSLKHLRWVRNQIAHSPSSGSVCKKEDLEALNGFYRRLLKRDDPLSRLKRAGRRNTKRRRQKENAVYFLTAFIITAIFIIAAIVLIAR
;
A
#
# COMPACT_ATOMS: atom_id res chain seq x y z
N MET A 1 15.94 -14.87 27.30
CA MET A 1 15.85 -14.21 25.97
C MET A 1 17.10 -14.56 25.18
N THR A 2 16.96 -15.10 23.96
CA THR A 2 18.10 -15.54 23.14
C THR A 2 18.74 -14.38 22.35
N ALA A 3 19.94 -14.57 21.79
CA ALA A 3 20.56 -13.59 20.91
C ALA A 3 19.69 -13.29 19.66
N LEU A 4 18.96 -14.29 19.16
CA LEU A 4 18.06 -14.13 18.04
C LEU A 4 16.84 -13.28 18.41
N ASP A 5 16.23 -13.54 19.58
CA ASP A 5 15.10 -12.73 20.09
C ASP A 5 15.52 -11.27 20.33
N ASN A 6 16.70 -11.04 20.90
CA ASN A 6 17.25 -9.70 21.10
C ASN A 6 17.39 -8.95 19.77
N LYS A 7 17.98 -9.61 18.77
CA LYS A 7 18.16 -9.04 17.44
C LYS A 7 16.82 -8.73 16.77
N PHE A 8 15.86 -9.64 16.86
CA PHE A 8 14.51 -9.42 16.37
C PHE A 8 13.85 -8.20 17.05
N PHE A 9 13.95 -8.11 18.37
CA PHE A 9 13.32 -7.03 19.13
C PHE A 9 13.89 -5.67 18.73
N GLU A 10 15.20 -5.55 18.53
CA GLU A 10 15.84 -4.32 18.06
C GLU A 10 15.46 -3.96 16.61
N GLU A 11 15.44 -4.91 15.69
CA GLU A 11 14.97 -4.64 14.32
C GLU A 11 13.46 -4.29 14.29
N TYR A 12 12.66 -4.88 15.19
CA TYR A 12 11.23 -4.56 15.28
C TYR A 12 11.03 -3.12 15.76
N LYS A 13 11.83 -2.64 16.73
CA LYS A 13 11.81 -1.23 17.15
C LYS A 13 12.09 -0.27 15.98
N ARG A 14 13.00 -0.63 15.07
CA ARG A 14 13.28 0.17 13.87
C ARG A 14 12.08 0.23 12.93
N LEU A 15 11.42 -0.90 12.71
CA LEU A 15 10.17 -0.94 11.94
C LEU A 15 9.07 -0.09 12.61
N GLU A 16 8.89 -0.23 13.93
CA GLU A 16 7.93 0.55 14.71
C GLU A 16 8.20 2.05 14.60
N SER A 17 9.46 2.47 14.72
CA SER A 17 9.87 3.87 14.56
C SER A 17 9.57 4.40 13.16
N ALA A 18 9.86 3.64 12.11
CA ALA A 18 9.53 4.05 10.75
C ALA A 18 8.03 4.21 10.54
N CYS A 19 7.21 3.27 11.05
CA CYS A 19 5.75 3.42 10.98
C CYS A 19 5.25 4.59 11.83
N ASN A 20 5.82 4.83 13.02
CA ASN A 20 5.48 5.99 13.86
C ASN A 20 5.71 7.31 13.10
N GLY A 21 6.78 7.41 12.32
CA GLY A 21 7.05 8.57 11.46
C GLY A 21 6.02 8.78 10.35
N ILE A 22 5.36 7.72 9.88
CA ILE A 22 4.28 7.80 8.87
C ILE A 22 2.99 8.33 9.52
N TYR A 23 2.65 7.84 10.71
CA TYR A 23 1.37 8.13 11.37
C TYR A 23 1.42 9.27 12.39
N SER A 24 2.61 9.79 12.71
CA SER A 24 2.82 10.70 13.85
C SER A 24 2.19 10.17 15.16
N SER A 25 2.26 8.85 15.37
CA SER A 25 1.65 8.15 16.51
C SER A 25 2.66 7.21 17.18
N LYS A 26 2.34 6.68 18.37
CA LYS A 26 3.15 5.67 19.08
C LYS A 26 2.72 4.22 18.78
N ARG A 27 1.83 4.02 17.81
CA ARG A 27 1.22 2.71 17.48
C ARG A 27 1.53 2.30 16.04
N GLY A 28 2.67 2.70 15.50
CA GLY A 28 3.03 2.66 14.09
C GLY A 28 2.72 1.33 13.40
N VAL A 29 3.24 0.19 13.86
CA VAL A 29 2.97 -1.09 13.18
C VAL A 29 1.50 -1.47 13.29
N SER A 30 0.85 -1.17 14.41
CA SER A 30 -0.58 -1.44 14.58
C SER A 30 -1.45 -0.57 13.67
N GLU A 31 -1.13 0.72 13.54
CA GLU A 31 -1.81 1.62 12.60
C GLU A 31 -1.60 1.17 11.16
N TYR A 32 -0.39 0.72 10.82
CA TYR A 32 -0.11 0.16 9.49
C TYR A 32 -0.99 -1.07 9.20
N ILE A 33 -1.11 -1.99 10.16
CA ILE A 33 -1.99 -3.17 10.06
C ILE A 33 -3.46 -2.74 9.93
N ASN A 34 -3.92 -1.76 10.71
CA ASN A 34 -5.28 -1.23 10.64
C ASN A 34 -5.59 -0.65 9.26
N ASP A 35 -4.64 0.03 8.63
CA ASP A 35 -4.80 0.52 7.26
C ASP A 35 -4.86 -0.63 6.25
N MET A 36 -4.06 -1.68 6.42
CA MET A 36 -4.18 -2.88 5.58
C MET A 36 -5.56 -3.57 5.74
N GLU A 37 -6.18 -3.49 6.91
CA GLU A 37 -7.54 -3.99 7.13
C GLU A 37 -8.58 -3.09 6.46
N ARG A 38 -8.47 -1.77 6.69
CA ARG A 38 -9.35 -0.75 6.08
C ARG A 38 -9.37 -0.83 4.56
N TYR A 39 -8.21 -1.05 3.94
CA TYR A 39 -8.07 -1.11 2.49
C TYR A 39 -8.02 -2.54 1.93
N SER A 40 -8.45 -3.54 2.70
CA SER A 40 -8.30 -4.96 2.35
C SER A 40 -8.84 -5.30 0.96
N ALA A 41 -10.07 -4.89 0.64
CA ALA A 41 -10.68 -5.18 -0.66
C ALA A 41 -9.85 -4.62 -1.84
N ALA A 42 -9.44 -3.37 -1.76
CA ALA A 42 -8.63 -2.72 -2.80
C ALA A 42 -7.20 -3.29 -2.87
N GLY A 43 -6.63 -3.62 -1.71
CA GLY A 43 -5.31 -4.22 -1.60
C GLY A 43 -5.25 -5.62 -2.20
N ILE A 44 -6.19 -6.49 -1.88
CA ILE A 44 -6.30 -7.85 -2.45
C ILE A 44 -6.45 -7.78 -3.97
N ALA A 45 -7.30 -6.88 -4.48
CA ALA A 45 -7.52 -6.74 -5.91
C ALA A 45 -6.34 -6.09 -6.67
N GLY A 46 -5.59 -5.20 -6.02
CA GLY A 46 -4.65 -4.30 -6.69
C GLY A 46 -3.17 -4.50 -6.37
N VAL A 47 -2.83 -5.27 -5.33
CA VAL A 47 -1.46 -5.41 -4.83
C VAL A 47 -1.10 -6.87 -4.63
N SER A 48 -0.26 -7.39 -5.52
CA SER A 48 0.27 -8.75 -5.39
C SER A 48 1.03 -8.91 -4.07
N GLY A 49 0.71 -9.97 -3.33
CA GLY A 49 1.29 -10.27 -2.01
C GLY A 49 0.63 -9.58 -0.83
N TRP A 50 -0.45 -8.81 -1.03
CA TRP A 50 -1.14 -8.07 0.04
C TRP A 50 -1.43 -8.92 1.29
N GLU A 51 -2.09 -10.06 1.11
CA GLU A 51 -2.50 -10.90 2.23
C GLU A 51 -1.30 -11.60 2.89
N ARG A 52 -0.26 -11.93 2.13
CA ARG A 52 0.99 -12.48 2.66
C ARG A 52 1.67 -11.46 3.58
N ASP A 53 1.82 -10.22 3.12
CA ASP A 53 2.42 -9.15 3.91
C ASP A 53 1.57 -8.82 5.15
N TYR A 54 0.25 -8.77 5.02
CA TYR A 54 -0.68 -8.57 6.14
C TYR A 54 -0.54 -9.66 7.22
N LYS A 55 -0.59 -10.93 6.81
CA LYS A 55 -0.43 -12.08 7.73
C LYS A 55 0.95 -12.08 8.39
N SER A 56 1.99 -11.77 7.62
CA SER A 56 3.36 -11.66 8.13
C SER A 56 3.47 -10.57 9.20
N LEU A 57 2.97 -9.36 8.98
CA LEU A 57 3.01 -8.28 9.99
C LEU A 57 2.27 -8.63 11.28
N LYS A 58 1.10 -9.27 11.18
CA LYS A 58 0.39 -9.76 12.38
C LYS A 58 1.21 -10.80 13.13
N HIS A 59 1.87 -11.70 12.42
CA HIS A 59 2.75 -12.69 13.01
C HIS A 59 3.94 -12.03 13.72
N LEU A 60 4.64 -11.09 13.07
CA LEU A 60 5.77 -10.37 13.67
C LEU A 60 5.35 -9.60 14.93
N ARG A 61 4.17 -8.96 14.93
CA ARG A 61 3.62 -8.30 16.13
C ARG A 61 3.34 -9.30 17.25
N TRP A 62 2.81 -10.47 16.91
CA TRP A 62 2.62 -11.56 17.88
C TRP A 62 3.95 -12.04 18.46
N VAL A 63 4.97 -12.29 17.62
CA VAL A 63 6.32 -12.69 18.06
C VAL A 63 6.91 -11.64 19.02
N ARG A 64 6.83 -10.35 18.68
CA ARG A 64 7.28 -9.26 19.56
C ARG A 64 6.57 -9.29 20.92
N ASN A 65 5.27 -9.55 20.94
CA ASN A 65 4.50 -9.64 22.19
C ASN A 65 4.86 -10.88 23.02
N GLN A 66 5.15 -12.00 22.37
CA GLN A 66 5.62 -13.21 23.06
C GLN A 66 7.00 -12.98 23.70
N ILE A 67 7.95 -12.38 22.97
CA ILE A 67 9.27 -12.02 23.51
C ILE A 67 9.15 -11.12 24.74
N ALA A 68 8.21 -10.16 24.73
CA ALA A 68 8.01 -9.22 25.83
C ALA A 68 7.39 -9.84 27.09
N HIS A 69 6.59 -10.91 26.96
CA HIS A 69 5.82 -11.49 28.06
C HIS A 69 6.27 -12.88 28.51
N SER A 70 7.12 -13.58 27.74
CA SER A 70 7.58 -14.92 28.08
C SER A 70 9.02 -14.93 28.62
N PRO A 71 9.26 -15.36 29.87
CA PRO A 71 10.58 -15.74 30.37
C PRO A 71 10.97 -17.17 29.90
N SER A 72 10.55 -17.59 28.70
CA SER A 72 10.75 -18.97 28.23
C SER A 72 12.23 -19.27 27.97
N SER A 73 12.63 -20.52 28.24
CA SER A 73 14.00 -21.04 28.08
C SER A 73 14.44 -21.25 26.63
N GLY A 74 13.55 -21.07 25.64
CA GLY A 74 13.82 -21.23 24.20
C GLY A 74 13.60 -19.96 23.37
N SER A 75 14.14 -19.95 22.15
CA SER A 75 13.95 -18.86 21.17
C SER A 75 12.51 -18.81 20.70
N VAL A 76 11.87 -17.65 20.83
CA VAL A 76 10.49 -17.40 20.36
C VAL A 76 10.51 -17.02 18.88
N CYS A 77 11.46 -16.16 18.51
CA CYS A 77 11.74 -15.78 17.14
C CYS A 77 12.42 -16.94 16.40
N LYS A 78 12.00 -17.17 15.16
CA LYS A 78 12.73 -17.99 14.19
C LYS A 78 13.52 -17.11 13.23
N LYS A 79 14.46 -17.72 12.49
CA LYS A 79 15.29 -16.97 11.54
C LYS A 79 14.42 -16.35 10.43
N GLU A 80 13.37 -17.05 10.02
CA GLU A 80 12.42 -16.62 8.99
C GLU A 80 11.65 -15.37 9.42
N ASP A 81 11.35 -15.21 10.72
CA ASP A 81 10.67 -14.02 11.26
C ASP A 81 11.56 -12.79 11.12
N LEU A 82 12.85 -12.93 11.43
CA LEU A 82 13.83 -11.87 11.29
C LEU A 82 14.04 -11.50 9.80
N GLU A 83 14.05 -12.48 8.90
CA GLU A 83 14.14 -12.25 7.46
C GLU A 83 12.89 -11.54 6.91
N ALA A 84 11.70 -11.96 7.34
CA ALA A 84 10.44 -11.33 6.97
C ALA A 84 10.37 -9.87 7.45
N LEU A 85 10.77 -9.63 8.71
CA LEU A 85 10.85 -8.29 9.32
C LEU A 85 11.78 -7.37 8.54
N ASN A 86 13.02 -7.79 8.31
CA ASN A 86 14.02 -7.00 7.59
C ASN A 86 13.61 -6.76 6.14
N GLY A 87 13.04 -7.78 5.49
CA GLY A 87 12.51 -7.69 4.13
C GLY A 87 11.40 -6.66 4.03
N PHE A 88 10.45 -6.68 4.97
CA PHE A 88 9.37 -5.71 5.02
C PHE A 88 9.89 -4.29 5.29
N TYR A 89 10.74 -4.13 6.31
CA TYR A 89 11.35 -2.84 6.66
C TYR A 89 12.08 -2.20 5.47
N ARG A 90 12.86 -2.99 4.72
CA ARG A 90 13.54 -2.50 3.50
C ARG A 90 12.56 -2.05 2.42
N ARG A 91 11.44 -2.76 2.22
CA ARG A 91 10.40 -2.35 1.27
C ARG A 91 9.71 -1.06 1.72
N LEU A 92 9.45 -0.91 3.01
CA LEU A 92 8.87 0.29 3.60
C LEU A 92 9.74 1.52 3.35
N LEU A 93 11.05 1.43 3.62
CA LEU A 93 11.99 2.54 3.35
C LEU A 93 12.04 2.92 1.87
N LYS A 94 11.94 1.94 0.97
CA LYS A 94 11.92 2.16 -0.49
C LYS A 94 10.56 2.60 -1.03
N ARG A 95 9.53 2.76 -0.17
CA ARG A 95 8.14 3.02 -0.58
C ARG A 95 7.60 1.98 -1.58
N ASP A 96 8.05 0.75 -1.41
CA ASP A 96 7.60 -0.42 -2.16
C ASP A 96 6.82 -1.42 -1.28
N ASP A 97 6.40 -0.98 -0.10
CA ASP A 97 5.47 -1.68 0.77
C ASP A 97 4.04 -1.74 0.18
N PRO A 98 3.16 -2.61 0.71
CA PRO A 98 1.79 -2.76 0.25
C PRO A 98 0.98 -1.47 0.14
N LEU A 99 1.02 -0.60 1.16
CA LEU A 99 0.22 0.63 1.18
C LEU A 99 0.74 1.64 0.17
N SER A 100 2.07 1.76 0.02
CA SER A 100 2.70 2.59 -1.02
C SER A 100 2.40 2.08 -2.43
N ARG A 101 2.37 0.75 -2.64
CA ARG A 101 1.96 0.14 -3.92
C ARG A 101 0.49 0.41 -4.22
N LEU A 102 -0.40 0.25 -3.24
CA LEU A 102 -1.82 0.55 -3.38
C LEU A 102 -2.04 2.03 -3.75
N LYS A 103 -1.40 2.96 -3.05
CA LYS A 103 -1.47 4.39 -3.33
C LYS A 103 -1.02 4.73 -4.75
N ARG A 104 0.05 4.09 -5.24
CA ARG A 104 0.51 4.24 -6.64
C ARG A 104 -0.51 3.69 -7.64
N ALA A 105 -1.10 2.53 -7.37
CA ALA A 105 -2.13 1.95 -8.23
C ALA A 105 -3.35 2.87 -8.34
N GLY A 106 -3.84 3.42 -7.21
CA GLY A 106 -4.96 4.37 -7.20
C GLY A 106 -4.69 5.65 -8.00
N ARG A 107 -3.48 6.21 -7.88
CA ARG A 107 -3.04 7.38 -8.67
C ARG A 107 -2.97 7.10 -10.17
N ARG A 108 -2.50 5.90 -10.56
CA ARG A 108 -2.46 5.48 -11.97
C ARG A 108 -3.87 5.34 -12.55
N ASN A 109 -4.80 4.76 -11.78
CA ASN A 109 -6.19 4.57 -12.22
C ASN A 109 -6.92 5.90 -12.42
N THR A 110 -6.77 6.84 -11.48
CA THR A 110 -7.34 8.20 -11.61
C THR A 110 -6.75 8.95 -12.81
N LYS A 111 -5.44 8.87 -13.03
CA LYS A 111 -4.81 9.47 -14.23
C LYS A 111 -5.36 8.86 -15.52
N ARG A 112 -5.48 7.54 -15.60
CA ARG A 112 -6.05 6.83 -16.76
C ARG A 112 -7.52 7.21 -17.00
N ARG A 113 -8.33 7.33 -15.94
CA ARG A 113 -9.73 7.73 -16.06
C ARG A 113 -9.85 9.15 -16.64
N ARG A 114 -9.09 10.10 -16.11
CA ARG A 114 -9.05 11.48 -16.63
C ARG A 114 -8.59 11.54 -18.10
N GLN A 115 -7.61 10.72 -18.49
CA GLN A 115 -7.19 10.64 -19.89
C GLN A 115 -8.30 10.13 -20.81
N LYS A 116 -9.05 9.10 -20.38
CA LYS A 116 -10.20 8.60 -21.14
C LYS A 116 -11.32 9.64 -21.23
N GLU A 117 -11.67 10.28 -20.12
CA GLU A 117 -12.67 11.35 -20.08
C GLU A 117 -12.29 12.48 -21.07
N ASN A 118 -11.05 12.98 -20.99
CA ASN A 118 -10.56 14.01 -21.91
C ASN A 118 -10.67 13.57 -23.37
N ALA A 119 -10.27 12.34 -23.71
CA ALA A 119 -10.37 11.82 -25.07
C ALA A 119 -11.82 11.78 -25.57
N VAL A 120 -12.77 11.36 -24.72
CA VAL A 120 -14.20 11.39 -25.05
C VAL A 120 -14.67 12.82 -25.29
N TYR A 121 -14.32 13.78 -24.42
CA TYR A 121 -14.66 15.20 -24.63
C TYR A 121 -14.12 15.76 -25.94
N PHE A 122 -12.88 15.41 -26.32
CA PHE A 122 -12.31 15.87 -27.60
C PHE A 122 -13.07 15.27 -28.80
N LEU A 123 -13.40 13.98 -28.76
CA LEU A 123 -14.18 13.33 -29.82
C LEU A 123 -15.60 13.92 -29.94
N THR A 124 -16.28 14.13 -28.82
CA THR A 124 -17.64 14.70 -28.83
C THR A 124 -17.64 16.15 -29.28
N ALA A 125 -16.68 16.97 -28.84
CA ALA A 125 -16.53 18.33 -29.31
C ALA A 125 -16.30 18.38 -30.82
N PHE A 126 -15.43 17.53 -31.37
CA PHE A 126 -15.17 17.46 -32.81
C PHE A 126 -16.44 17.11 -33.60
N ILE A 127 -17.19 16.10 -33.17
CA ILE A 127 -18.46 15.70 -33.81
C ILE A 127 -19.47 16.85 -33.77
N ILE A 128 -19.65 17.49 -32.61
CA ILE A 128 -20.57 18.62 -32.45
C ILE A 128 -20.17 19.78 -33.38
N THR A 129 -18.88 20.13 -33.42
CA THR A 129 -18.39 21.19 -34.32
C THR A 129 -18.63 20.87 -35.79
N ALA A 130 -18.42 19.61 -36.22
CA ALA A 130 -18.68 19.19 -37.58
C ALA A 130 -20.18 19.30 -37.95
N ILE A 131 -21.08 18.94 -37.04
CA ILE A 131 -22.53 19.06 -37.23
C ILE A 131 -22.93 20.53 -37.45
N PHE A 132 -22.42 21.45 -36.62
CA PHE A 132 -22.69 22.89 -36.78
C PHE A 132 -22.17 23.44 -38.11
N ILE A 133 -20.98 23.03 -38.53
CA ILE A 133 -20.39 23.42 -39.82
C ILE A 133 -21.28 22.94 -40.98
N ILE A 134 -21.70 21.67 -40.96
CA ILE A 134 -22.57 21.10 -42.00
C ILE A 134 -23.93 21.84 -42.04
N ALA A 135 -24.54 22.09 -40.89
CA ALA A 135 -25.81 22.82 -40.81
C ALA A 135 -25.70 24.24 -41.38
N ALA A 136 -24.61 24.95 -41.10
CA ALA A 136 -24.35 26.28 -41.65
C ALA A 136 -24.20 26.24 -43.19
N ILE A 137 -23.47 25.26 -43.73
CA ILE A 137 -23.32 25.07 -45.18
C ILE A 137 -24.68 24.84 -45.84
N VAL A 138 -25.53 23.98 -45.25
CA VAL A 138 -26.88 23.69 -45.77
C VAL A 138 -27.79 24.91 -45.72
N LEU A 139 -27.68 25.77 -44.70
CA LEU A 139 -28.45 27.00 -44.59
C LEU A 139 -28.05 28.05 -45.64
N ILE A 140 -26.76 28.16 -45.97
CA ILE A 140 -26.26 29.10 -46.98
C ILE A 140 -26.59 28.63 -48.40
N ALA A 141 -26.69 27.32 -48.62
CA ALA A 141 -27.01 26.73 -49.91
C ALA A 141 -28.53 26.74 -50.24
N ARG A 142 -29.38 27.22 -49.33
CA ARG A 142 -30.82 27.43 -49.53
C ARG A 142 -31.14 28.90 -49.79
#